data_AF-A0A382BWN9-F1
#
_entry.id   AF-A0A382BWN9-F1
#
_cell.length_a   1.000
_cell.length_b   1.000
_cell.length_c   1.000
_cell.angle_alpha   90.00
_cell.angle_beta   90.00
_cell.angle_gamma   90.00
#
_symmetry.space_group_name_H-M   'P 1'
#
loop_
_entity.id
_entity.type
_entity.pdbx_description
1 polymer ?
#
loop_
_entity_poly.entity_id
_entity_poly.type
_entity_poly.pdbx_seq_one_letter_code
_entity_poly.pdbx_strand_id
1 'polypeptide(L)' 'MFGFSLQKLLFTIAVVVIVWYGFKLVGRIDKKRRAQLKGRKKRGPAPSSAPGAEEMVQCTTCGTYIAAKG' A
#
# COMPACT_ATOMS: atom_id res chain seq x y z
N MET A 1 23.77 -37.43 -12.96
CA MET A 1 23.65 -36.09 -13.61
C MET A 1 22.99 -35.02 -12.72
N PHE A 2 23.06 -35.14 -11.38
CA PHE A 2 22.35 -34.24 -10.44
C PHE A 2 23.20 -33.06 -9.91
N GLY A 3 24.50 -33.02 -10.19
CA GLY A 3 25.40 -31.95 -9.72
C GLY A 3 25.13 -30.59 -10.36
N PHE A 4 24.67 -30.55 -11.61
CA PHE A 4 24.37 -29.30 -12.33
C PHE A 4 23.02 -28.67 -11.91
N SER A 5 22.14 -29.44 -11.25
CA SER A 5 20.78 -29.01 -10.89
C SER A 5 20.71 -28.43 -9.47
N LEU A 6 21.53 -28.94 -8.54
CA LEU A 6 21.59 -28.43 -7.15
C LEU A 6 22.10 -26.99 -7.09
N GLN A 7 23.11 -26.64 -7.89
CA GLN A 7 23.61 -25.26 -7.97
C GLN A 7 22.53 -24.31 -8.51
N LYS A 8 21.78 -24.74 -9.54
CA LYS A 8 20.67 -23.95 -10.07
C LYS A 8 19.56 -23.75 -9.03
N LEU A 9 19.24 -24.79 -8.26
CA LEU A 9 18.23 -24.75 -7.21
C LEU A 9 18.63 -23.83 -6.04
N LEU A 10 19.89 -23.91 -5.60
CA LEU A 10 20.42 -23.01 -4.58
C LEU A 10 20.43 -21.55 -5.05
N PHE A 11 20.77 -21.32 -6.33
CA PHE A 11 20.74 -19.98 -6.92
C PHE A 11 19.32 -19.41 -6.95
N THR A 12 18.31 -20.18 -7.38
CA THR A 12 16.92 -19.72 -7.36
C THR A 12 16.42 -19.42 -5.95
N ILE A 13 16.72 -20.29 -4.98
CA ILE A 13 16.35 -20.05 -3.58
C ILE A 13 17.03 -18.78 -3.06
N ALA A 14 18.32 -18.59 -3.35
CA ALA A 14 19.05 -17.39 -2.94
C ALA A 14 18.43 -16.11 -3.52
N VAL A 15 18.07 -16.10 -4.81
CA VAL A 15 17.42 -14.94 -5.45
C VAL A 15 16.07 -14.64 -4.81
N VAL A 16 15.23 -15.65 -4.57
CA VAL A 16 13.92 -15.48 -3.91
C VAL A 16 14.10 -14.89 -2.51
N VAL A 17 15.08 -15.40 -1.75
CA VAL A 17 15.40 -14.88 -0.41
C VAL A 17 15.85 -13.43 -0.48
N ILE A 18 16.77 -13.08 -1.39
CA ILE A 18 17.24 -11.69 -1.56
C ILE A 18 16.09 -10.74 -1.87
N VAL A 19 15.21 -11.12 -2.80
CA VAL A 19 14.04 -10.32 -3.18
C VAL A 19 13.09 -10.17 -2.00
N TRP A 20 12.77 -11.26 -1.30
CA TRP A 20 11.90 -11.23 -0.12
C TRP A 20 12.45 -10.33 0.99
N TYR A 21 13.74 -10.44 1.30
CA TYR A 21 14.39 -9.57 2.29
C TYR A 21 14.43 -8.11 1.81
N GLY A 22 14.70 -7.86 0.52
CA GLY A 22 14.65 -6.53 -0.08
C GLY A 22 13.29 -5.86 0.12
N PHE A 23 12.20 -6.55 -0.26
CA PHE A 23 10.84 -6.04 -0.06
C PHE A 23 10.44 -5.91 1.42
N LYS A 24 10.87 -6.84 2.27
CA LYS A 24 10.60 -6.82 3.71
C LYS A 24 11.26 -5.63 4.42
N LEU A 25 12.44 -5.20 3.96
CA LEU A 25 13.09 -3.99 4.48
C LEU A 25 12.37 -2.72 4.01
N VAL A 26 11.91 -2.65 2.76
CA VAL A 26 11.18 -1.49 2.22
C VAL A 26 9.89 -1.23 3.01
N GLY A 27 9.12 -2.26 3.34
CA GLY A 27 7.89 -2.10 4.14
C GLY A 27 8.09 -1.55 5.57
N ARG A 28 9.32 -1.59 6.11
CA ARG A 28 9.63 -1.02 7.44
C ARG A 28 9.82 0.51 7.39
N ILE A 29 10.24 1.06 6.25
CA ILE A 29 10.39 2.51 6.05
C ILE A 29 9.02 3.19 5.99
N ASP A 30 8.03 2.54 5.35
CA ASP A 30 6.66 3.05 5.29
C ASP A 30 5.98 3.13 6.67
N LYS A 31 6.27 2.19 7.57
CA LYS A 31 5.70 2.22 8.94
C LYS A 31 6.20 3.41 9.75
N LYS A 32 7.47 3.82 9.58
CA LYS A 32 8.02 5.02 10.23
C LYS A 32 7.38 6.29 9.67
N ARG A 33 7.14 6.36 8.36
CA ARG A 33 6.47 7.50 7.72
C ARG A 33 5.00 7.62 8.15
N ARG A 34 4.28 6.50 8.26
CA ARG A 34 2.88 6.46 8.73
C ARG A 34 2.74 6.80 10.23
N ALA A 35 3.72 6.43 11.07
CA ALA A 35 3.72 6.81 12.49
C ALA A 35 3.95 8.32 12.69
N GLN A 36 4.83 8.94 11.91
CA GLN A 36 5.09 10.39 11.92
C GLN A 36 3.87 11.21 11.46
N LEU A 37 3.12 10.70 10.47
CA LEU A 37 1.87 11.33 9.99
C LEU A 37 0.72 11.21 10.99
N LYS A 38 0.61 10.11 11.74
CA LYS A 38 -0.40 9.96 12.82
C LYS A 38 -0.10 10.85 14.03
N GLY A 39 1.16 11.14 14.33
CA GLY A 39 1.56 12.05 15.42
C GLY A 39 1.31 13.53 15.12
N ARG A 40 1.47 13.96 13.86
CA ARG A 40 1.30 15.37 13.45
C ARG A 40 -0.16 15.79 13.22
N LYS A 41 -1.09 14.84 13.03
CA LYS A 41 -2.52 15.13 12.84
C LYS A 41 -3.23 15.64 14.11
N LYS A 42 -2.60 15.58 15.29
CA LYS A 42 -3.16 16.12 16.54
C LYS A 42 -2.84 17.60 16.82
N ARG A 43 -2.00 18.27 16.00
CA ARG A 43 -1.62 19.68 16.19
C ARG A 43 -1.42 20.41 14.84
N GLY A 44 -2.39 20.31 13.94
CA GLY A 44 -2.46 21.12 12.73
C GLY A 44 -3.68 22.03 12.77
N PRO A 45 -3.61 23.29 12.27
CA PRO A 45 -4.75 24.20 12.24
C PRO A 45 -5.88 23.60 11.38
N ALA A 46 -7.10 24.09 11.65
CA ALA A 46 -8.41 23.64 11.15
C ALA A 46 -8.43 22.99 9.75
N PRO A 47 -9.31 22.00 9.52
CA PRO A 47 -9.40 21.33 8.21
C PRO A 47 -9.65 22.38 7.13
N SER A 48 -8.63 22.59 6.28
CA SER A 48 -8.82 23.29 5.02
C SER A 48 -9.92 22.56 4.28
N SER A 49 -10.89 23.33 3.78
CA SER A 49 -11.98 22.96 2.89
C SER A 49 -11.47 22.35 1.57
N ALA A 50 -10.74 21.25 1.65
CA ALA A 50 -10.59 20.31 0.57
C ALA A 50 -11.90 19.55 0.48
N PRO A 51 -12.50 19.38 -0.71
CA PRO A 51 -13.63 18.49 -0.89
C PRO A 51 -13.27 17.15 -0.26
N GLY A 52 -14.05 16.73 0.74
CA GLY A 52 -13.86 15.43 1.37
C GLY A 52 -13.98 14.34 0.33
N ALA A 53 -13.44 13.16 0.61
CA ALA A 53 -13.80 11.98 -0.17
C ALA A 53 -15.30 11.74 0.05
N GLU A 54 -16.11 11.98 -0.97
CA GLU A 54 -17.54 11.71 -0.97
C GLU A 54 -17.80 10.30 -1.51
N GLU A 55 -18.68 9.57 -0.84
CA GLU A 55 -19.10 8.24 -1.28
C GLU A 55 -20.02 8.39 -2.51
N MET A 56 -19.62 7.79 -3.64
CA MET A 56 -20.43 7.79 -4.86
C MET A 56 -21.23 6.51 -4.96
N VAL A 57 -22.55 6.63 -5.13
CA VAL A 57 -23.46 5.51 -5.33
C VAL A 57 -24.00 5.49 -6.75
N GLN A 58 -24.17 4.30 -7.31
CA GLN A 58 -24.73 4.14 -8.64
C GLN A 58 -26.26 4.34 -8.61
N CYS A 59 -26.76 5.24 -9.46
CA CYS A 59 -28.20 5.43 -9.62
C CYS A 59 -28.83 4.20 -10.29
N THR A 60 -29.83 3.59 -9.66
CA THR A 60 -30.54 2.42 -10.19
C THR A 60 -31.42 2.74 -11.39
N THR A 61 -31.73 4.01 -11.63
CA THR A 61 -32.63 4.45 -12.72
C THR A 61 -31.89 4.72 -14.02
N CYS A 62 -30.70 5.33 -13.96
CA CYS A 62 -29.95 5.75 -15.15
C CYS A 62 -28.49 5.30 -15.17
N GLY A 63 -27.99 4.63 -14.13
CA GLY A 63 -26.62 4.12 -14.06
C GLY A 63 -25.53 5.15 -13.76
N THR A 64 -25.87 6.44 -13.69
CA THR A 64 -24.94 7.52 -13.33
C THR A 64 -24.54 7.45 -11.85
N TYR A 65 -23.26 7.67 -11.55
CA TYR A 65 -22.78 7.76 -10.17
C TYR A 65 -23.03 9.15 -9.59
N ILE A 66 -23.73 9.21 -8.47
CA ILE A 66 -24.08 10.44 -7.75
C ILE A 66 -23.53 10.40 -6.32
N ALA A 67 -23.27 11.57 -5.72
CA ALA A 67 -22.91 11.63 -4.31
C ALA A 67 -24.06 11.08 -3.45
N ALA A 68 -23.74 10.18 -2.51
CA ALA A 68 -24.68 9.77 -1.48
C ALA A 68 -25.06 11.02 -0.68
N LYS A 69 -26.35 11.40 -0.70
CA LYS A 69 -26.83 12.57 0.05
C LYS A 69 -26.36 12.45 1.50
N GLY A 70 -25.59 13.45 1.96
CA GLY A 70 -25.17 13.60 3.36
C GLY A 70 -26.31 13.99 4.27
#